data_AF-A0A8J3D8H8-F1
#
_entry.id   AF-A0A8J3D8H8-F1
#
_cell.length_a   1.000
_cell.length_b   1.000
_cell.length_c   1.000
_cell.angle_alpha   90.00
_cell.angle_beta   90.00
_cell.angle_gamma   90.00
#
_symmetry.space_group_name_H-M   'P 1'
#
loop_
_entity.id
_entity.type
_entity.pdbx_description
1 polymer ?
#
loop_
_entity_poly.entity_id
_entity_poly.type
_entity_poly.pdbx_seq_one_letter_code
_entity_poly.pdbx_strand_id
1 'polypeptide(L)' 'MKVLNTELPDEVEPYEAKMVLAAYMFDREILSSGQAAEFAGISRKEFLEEVGKYGISIFGETGEDLAAIRGLKI' A
#
# COMPACT_ATOMS: atom_id res chain seq x y z
N MET A 1 11.69 14.49 -11.37
CA MET A 1 11.62 13.93 -10.01
C MET A 1 11.63 15.07 -9.01
N LYS A 2 10.91 14.95 -7.89
CA LYS A 2 10.87 15.93 -6.80
C LYS A 2 11.49 15.30 -5.54
N VAL A 3 12.12 16.11 -4.70
CA VAL A 3 12.76 15.66 -3.46
C VAL A 3 12.03 16.27 -2.28
N LEU A 4 11.69 15.44 -1.29
CA LEU A 4 11.11 15.85 -0.01
C LEU A 4 12.17 15.65 1.07
N ASN A 5 12.63 16.74 1.68
CA ASN A 5 13.53 16.70 2.84
C ASN A 5 12.75 17.15 4.07
N THR A 6 12.59 16.26 5.04
CA THR A 6 11.98 16.55 6.33
C THR A 6 12.70 15.76 7.41
N GLU A 7 12.84 16.36 8.58
CA GLU A 7 13.22 15.63 9.77
C GLU A 7 12.00 14.83 10.24
N LEU A 8 12.23 13.59 10.66
CA LEU A 8 11.22 12.74 11.29
C LEU A 8 11.40 12.82 12.81
N PRO A 9 10.31 12.71 13.60
CA PRO A 9 10.43 12.50 15.04
C PRO A 9 11.26 11.24 15.34
N ASP A 10 12.00 11.25 16.46
CA ASP A 10 12.90 10.16 16.85
C ASP A 10 12.16 8.82 17.02
N GLU A 11 10.87 8.86 17.33
CA GLU A 11 10.03 7.66 17.50
C GLU A 11 9.56 7.04 16.18
N VAL A 12 9.74 7.72 15.05
CA VAL A 12 9.24 7.28 13.75
C VAL A 12 10.34 6.57 12.98
N GLU A 13 10.15 5.27 12.75
CA GLU A 13 11.05 4.49 11.92
C GLU A 13 10.96 4.92 10.43
N PRO A 14 12.08 5.23 9.76
CA PRO A 14 12.08 5.67 8.37
C PRO A 14 11.42 4.68 7.41
N TYR A 15 11.48 3.38 7.72
CA TYR A 15 10.81 2.34 6.96
C TYR A 15 9.29 2.49 7.00
N GLU A 16 8.70 2.66 8.18
CA GLU A 16 7.26 2.83 8.34
C GLU A 16 6.77 4.09 7.61
N ALA A 17 7.50 5.20 7.73
CA ALA A 17 7.18 6.43 7.02
C ALA A 17 7.18 6.22 5.49
N LYS A 18 8.18 5.52 4.94
CA LYS A 18 8.23 5.18 3.51
C LYS A 18 7.08 4.27 3.11
N MET A 19 6.74 3.31 3.95
CA MET A 19 5.69 2.33 3.66
C MET A 19 4.30 2.98 3.65
N VAL A 20 4.01 3.90 4.58
CA VAL A 20 2.79 4.73 4.57
C VAL A 20 2.69 5.55 3.29
N LEU A 21 3.77 6.22 2.90
CA LEU A 21 3.80 7.03 1.67
C LEU A 21 3.63 6.17 0.41
N ALA A 22 4.29 5.02 0.36
CA ALA A 22 4.16 4.07 -0.75
C ALA A 22 2.74 3.53 -0.87
N ALA A 23 2.12 3.15 0.26
CA ALA A 23 0.75 2.67 0.32
C ALA A 23 -0.23 3.75 -0.16
N TYR A 24 -0.10 4.99 0.32
CA TYR A 24 -0.93 6.12 -0.11
C TYR A 24 -0.83 6.39 -1.62
N MET A 25 0.39 6.36 -2.18
CA MET A 25 0.58 6.58 -3.61
C MET A 25 0.10 5.40 -4.47
N PHE A 26 0.21 4.18 -3.96
CA PHE A 26 -0.32 2.99 -4.61
C PHE A 26 -1.85 3.00 -4.67
N ASP A 27 -2.51 3.30 -3.55
CA ASP A 27 -3.97 3.40 -3.42
C ASP A 27 -4.57 4.43 -4.40
N ARG A 28 -3.85 5.53 -4.63
CA ARG A 28 -4.24 6.60 -5.57
C ARG A 28 -3.81 6.34 -7.01
N GLU A 29 -3.33 5.14 -7.32
CA GLU A 29 -2.83 4.74 -8.64
C GLU A 29 -1.69 5.64 -9.18
N ILE A 30 -1.00 6.38 -8.29
CA ILE A 30 0.16 7.22 -8.64
C ILE A 30 1.39 6.34 -8.87
N LEU A 31 1.55 5.31 -8.03
CA LEU A 31 2.58 4.28 -8.18
C LEU A 31 1.93 2.94 -8.48
N SER A 32 2.49 2.19 -9.43
CA SER A 32 2.20 0.77 -9.54
C SER A 32 2.75 0.01 -8.33
N SER A 33 2.27 -1.21 -8.08
CA SER A 33 2.80 -2.06 -7.00
C SER A 33 4.31 -2.28 -7.05
N GLY A 34 4.92 -2.27 -8.25
CA GLY A 34 6.37 -2.41 -8.41
C GLY A 34 7.12 -1.15 -7.98
N GLN A 35 6.63 0.02 -8.41
CA GLN A 35 7.23 1.31 -8.05
C GLN A 35 7.03 1.66 -6.57
N ALA A 36 5.88 1.29 -6.00
CA ALA A 36 5.63 1.46 -4.58
C ALA A 36 6.55 0.58 -3.72
N ALA A 37 6.80 -0.66 -4.15
CA ALA A 37 7.78 -1.54 -3.51
C ALA A 37 9.21 -0.99 -3.60
N GLU A 38 9.61 -0.48 -4.77
CA GLU A 38 10.90 0.19 -4.95
C GLU A 38 11.03 1.42 -4.04
N PHE A 39 9.98 2.22 -3.90
CA PHE A 39 9.94 3.36 -2.99
C PHE A 39 10.10 2.95 -1.51
N ALA A 40 9.46 1.85 -1.10
CA ALA A 40 9.56 1.29 0.24
C ALA A 40 10.88 0.52 0.50
N GLY A 41 11.63 0.19 -0.55
CA GLY A 41 12.90 -0.55 -0.45
C GLY A 41 12.75 -2.05 -0.25
N ILE A 42 11.64 -2.64 -0.73
CA ILE A 42 11.30 -4.06 -0.58
C ILE A 42 10.93 -4.69 -1.93
N SER A 43 10.78 -6.01 -1.98
CA SER A 43 10.30 -6.67 -3.20
C SER A 43 8.82 -6.38 -3.44
N ARG A 44 8.39 -6.46 -4.71
CA ARG A 44 6.97 -6.32 -5.08
C ARG A 44 6.06 -7.29 -4.33
N LYS A 45 6.54 -8.52 -4.10
CA LYS A 45 5.79 -9.54 -3.37
C LYS A 45 5.57 -9.12 -1.91
N GLU A 46 6.64 -8.73 -1.22
CA GLU A 46 6.57 -8.25 0.17
C GLU A 46 5.65 -7.03 0.30
N PHE A 47 5.73 -6.08 -0.64
CA PHE A 47 4.84 -4.93 -0.65
C PHE A 47 3.35 -5.33 -0.69
N LEU A 48 2.98 -6.24 -1.60
CA LEU A 48 1.58 -6.69 -1.71
C LEU A 48 1.11 -7.48 -0.47
N GLU A 49 2.01 -8.14 0.24
CA GLU A 49 1.71 -8.81 1.51
C GLU A 49 1.56 -7.82 2.68
N GLU A 50 2.36 -6.75 2.69
CA GLU A 50 2.42 -5.78 3.79
C GLU A 50 1.40 -4.64 3.66
N VAL A 51 1.08 -4.19 2.44
CA VAL A 51 0.30 -2.96 2.20
C VAL A 51 -1.11 -3.01 2.79
N GLY A 52 -1.68 -4.20 2.95
CA GLY A 52 -2.97 -4.40 3.63
C GLY A 52 -2.96 -3.96 5.10
N LYS A 53 -1.80 -4.00 5.78
CA LYS A 53 -1.64 -3.52 7.16
C LYS A 53 -1.78 -2.01 7.27
N TYR A 54 -1.63 -1.30 6.15
CA TYR A 54 -1.76 0.15 6.04
C TYR A 54 -3.17 0.57 5.58
N GLY A 55 -4.13 -0.35 5.61
CA GLY A 55 -5.54 -0.08 5.28
C GLY A 55 -5.84 -0.05 3.79
N ILE A 56 -4.90 -0.45 2.93
CA ILE A 56 -5.11 -0.48 1.47
C ILE A 56 -5.55 -1.87 1.03
N SER A 57 -6.70 -1.96 0.37
CA SER A 57 -7.12 -3.21 -0.26
C SER A 57 -6.39 -3.38 -1.59
N ILE A 58 -5.65 -4.48 -1.73
CA ILE A 58 -5.04 -4.88 -3.01
C ILE A 58 -6.08 -5.42 -4.00
N PHE A 59 -7.28 -5.73 -3.51
CA PHE A 59 -8.43 -6.13 -4.30
C PHE A 59 -9.36 -4.93 -4.40
N GLY A 60 -9.77 -4.56 -5.61
CA GLY A 60 -10.76 -3.48 -5.81
C GLY A 60 -12.14 -3.79 -5.24
N GLU A 61 -12.33 -5.01 -4.72
CA GLU A 61 -13.56 -5.47 -4.07
C GLU A 61 -13.41 -5.32 -2.56
N THR A 62 -14.34 -4.59 -1.96
CA THR A 62 -14.53 -4.53 -0.51
C THR A 62 -15.05 -5.87 0.02
N GLY A 63 -14.97 -6.07 1.34
CA GLY A 63 -15.60 -7.24 1.97
C GLY A 63 -17.11 -7.31 1.71
N GLU A 64 -17.76 -6.16 1.48
CA GLU A 64 -19.16 -6.06 1.10
C GLU A 64 -19.39 -6.51 -0.35
N ASP A 65 -18.50 -6.11 -1.28
CA ASP A 65 -18.53 -6.56 -2.68
C ASP A 65 -18.39 -8.09 -2.76
N LEU A 66 -17.46 -8.67 -2.00
CA LEU A 66 -17.29 -10.12 -1.92
C LEU A 66 -18.50 -10.84 -1.30
N ALA A 67 -19.14 -10.23 -0.30
CA ALA A 67 -20.35 -10.76 0.31
C ALA A 67 -21.53 -10.78 -0.66
N ALA A 68 -21.64 -9.77 -1.54
CA ALA A 68 -22.66 -9.71 -2.59
C ALA A 68 -22.49 -10.83 -3.64
N ILE A 69 -21.26 -11.21 -3.97
CA ILE A 69 -20.96 -12.28 -4.94
C ILE A 69 -21.35 -13.67 -4.41
N ARG A 70 -21.25 -13.91 -3.10
CA ARG A 70 -21.63 -15.20 -2.46
C ARG A 70 -23.13 -15.54 -2.57
N GLY A 71 -23.98 -14.62 -3.03
CA GLY A 71 -25.37 -14.87 -3.38
C GLY A 71 -25.58 -15.66 -4.69
N LEU A 72 -24.53 -15.82 -5.51
CA LEU A 72 -24.58 -16.70 -6.67
C LEU A 72 -24.42 -18.16 -6.21
N LYS A 73 -25.55 -18.88 -6.17
CA LYS A 73 -25.52 -20.35 -6.17
C LYS A 73 -24.67 -20.82 -7.35
N ILE A 74 -23.49 -21.35 -7.06
CA ILE A 74 -22.73 -22.22 -7.96
C ILE A 74 -23.32 -23.62 -7.83
#